data_AF-G3J5T2-F1
#
_entry.id   AF-G3J5T2-F1
#
_cell.length_a   1.000
_cell.length_b   1.000
_cell.length_c   1.000
_cell.angle_alpha   90.00
_cell.angle_beta   90.00
_cell.angle_gamma   90.00
#
_symmetry.space_group_name_H-M   'P 1'
#
loop_
_entity.id
_entity.type
_entity.pdbx_description
1 polymer ?
#
loop_
_entity_poly.entity_id
_entity_poly.type
_entity_poly.pdbx_seq_one_letter_code
_entity_poly.pdbx_strand_id
1 'polypeptide(L)'
;MSALRKLREGIVASNRTDDFAIQAYLFCIRLAVLVKQPESYQAAILHLLGNIHPEQNLTVIEYQEVVGYLVLDTACRQRELSEAYFLRQKYALQDKKVNDALFALAHDNFILFHRVRRAVDGHQARILEWAEPELRLHTLKCFGRAYLNVDLKYLETATNSEWDDLRQKDGVGWELEGTKVIIRKIKAR
;
A
#
# COMPACT_ATOMS: atom_id res chain seq x y z
N MET A 1 -6.03 -0.92 -21.17
CA MET A 1 -6.26 -2.26 -20.58
C MET A 1 -6.78 -3.32 -21.56
N SER A 2 -7.66 -2.99 -22.53
CA SER A 2 -8.19 -3.99 -23.48
C SER A 2 -7.13 -4.80 -24.23
N ALA A 3 -6.06 -4.17 -24.71
CA ALA A 3 -4.96 -4.86 -25.40
C ALA A 3 -4.20 -5.86 -24.51
N LEU A 4 -3.95 -5.53 -23.24
CA LEU A 4 -3.28 -6.43 -22.29
C LEU A 4 -4.16 -7.59 -21.87
N ARG A 5 -5.48 -7.36 -21.76
CA ARG A 5 -6.44 -8.44 -21.53
C ARG A 5 -6.39 -9.45 -22.66
N LYS A 6 -6.41 -8.98 -23.92
CA LYS A 6 -6.28 -9.85 -25.11
C LYS A 6 -4.96 -10.61 -25.14
N LEU A 7 -3.85 -9.96 -24.74
CA LEU A 7 -2.55 -10.62 -24.66
C LEU A 7 -2.56 -11.76 -23.63
N ARG A 8 -3.07 -11.53 -22.43
CA ARG A 8 -3.21 -12.58 -21.40
C ARG A 8 -4.12 -13.71 -21.87
N GLU A 9 -5.27 -13.38 -22.46
CA GLU A 9 -6.19 -14.38 -23.02
C GLU A 9 -5.53 -15.22 -24.12
N GLY A 10 -4.72 -14.61 -24.99
CA GLY A 10 -3.96 -15.33 -26.02
C GLY A 10 -2.87 -16.25 -25.44
N ILE A 11 -2.18 -15.83 -24.38
CA ILE A 11 -1.19 -16.65 -23.67
C ILE A 11 -1.87 -17.85 -23.01
N VAL A 12 -2.98 -17.62 -22.31
CA VAL A 12 -3.79 -18.68 -21.69
C VAL A 12 -4.34 -19.64 -22.75
N ALA A 13 -4.90 -19.14 -23.84
CA ALA A 13 -5.45 -19.97 -24.91
C ALA A 13 -4.40 -20.82 -25.63
N SER A 14 -3.13 -20.38 -25.61
CA SER A 14 -2.00 -21.12 -26.20
C SER A 14 -1.25 -21.98 -25.19
N ASN A 15 -1.69 -22.03 -23.91
CA ASN A 15 -1.00 -22.72 -22.80
C ASN A 15 0.51 -22.40 -22.75
N ARG A 16 0.89 -21.15 -23.05
CA ARG A 16 2.29 -20.74 -23.05
C ARG A 16 2.78 -20.44 -21.65
N THR A 17 3.90 -21.05 -21.28
CA THR A 17 4.60 -20.84 -20.00
C THR A 17 6.06 -20.45 -20.17
N ASP A 18 6.45 -19.97 -21.35
CA ASP A 18 7.82 -19.56 -21.68
C ASP A 18 8.20 -18.18 -21.11
N ASP A 19 9.48 -17.80 -21.25
CA ASP A 19 10.00 -16.50 -20.75
C ASP A 19 9.20 -15.31 -21.28
N PHE A 20 8.70 -15.39 -22.51
CA PHE A 20 7.81 -14.37 -23.07
C PHE A 20 6.51 -14.23 -22.25
N ALA A 21 5.89 -15.35 -21.87
CA ALA A 21 4.69 -15.35 -21.05
C ALA A 21 4.96 -14.70 -19.68
N ILE A 22 6.09 -15.04 -19.04
CA ILE A 22 6.52 -14.41 -17.77
C ILE A 22 6.65 -12.90 -17.93
N GLN A 23 7.43 -12.43 -18.91
CA GLN A 23 7.65 -10.98 -19.11
C GLN A 23 6.34 -10.24 -19.45
N ALA A 24 5.47 -10.85 -20.26
CA ALA A 24 4.17 -10.29 -20.57
C ALA A 24 3.28 -10.14 -19.32
N TYR A 25 3.27 -11.15 -18.43
CA TYR A 25 2.54 -11.10 -17.17
C TYR A 25 3.12 -10.08 -16.20
N LEU A 26 4.44 -10.05 -16.02
CA LEU A 26 5.12 -9.06 -15.17
C LEU A 26 4.81 -7.64 -15.63
N PHE A 27 4.87 -7.38 -16.94
CA PHE A 27 4.48 -6.08 -17.50
C PHE A 27 3.02 -5.75 -17.23
N CYS A 28 2.11 -6.71 -17.42
CA CYS A 28 0.69 -6.53 -17.12
C CYS A 28 0.44 -6.20 -15.65
N ILE A 29 1.11 -6.90 -14.74
CA ILE A 29 1.01 -6.72 -13.28
C ILE A 29 1.51 -5.32 -12.91
N ARG A 30 2.74 -4.97 -13.29
CA ARG A 30 3.36 -3.67 -13.00
C ARG A 30 2.50 -2.50 -13.48
N LEU A 31 1.97 -2.58 -14.71
CA LEU A 31 1.09 -1.54 -15.24
C LEU A 31 -0.23 -1.47 -14.47
N ALA A 32 -0.88 -2.62 -14.23
CA ALA A 32 -2.14 -2.68 -13.50
C ALA A 32 -2.01 -2.15 -12.07
N VAL A 33 -0.87 -2.36 -11.41
CA VAL A 33 -0.53 -1.76 -10.10
C VAL A 33 -0.44 -0.24 -10.22
N LEU A 34 0.28 0.29 -11.21
CA LEU A 34 0.41 1.75 -11.40
C LEU A 34 -0.96 2.43 -11.61
N VAL A 35 -1.84 1.81 -12.39
CA VAL A 35 -3.20 2.32 -12.63
C VAL A 35 -4.20 1.96 -11.53
N LYS A 36 -3.76 1.31 -10.43
CA LYS A 36 -4.59 0.92 -9.28
C LYS A 36 -5.81 0.07 -9.65
N GLN A 37 -5.62 -0.96 -10.48
CA GLN A 37 -6.69 -1.90 -10.86
C GLN A 37 -6.48 -3.29 -10.24
N PRO A 38 -6.98 -3.53 -9.01
CA PRO A 38 -6.77 -4.77 -8.27
C PRO A 38 -7.24 -6.00 -9.02
N GLU A 39 -8.39 -5.92 -9.69
CA GLU A 39 -8.98 -7.04 -10.41
C GLU A 39 -8.06 -7.55 -11.51
N SER A 40 -7.28 -6.64 -12.13
CA SER A 40 -6.39 -7.01 -13.23
C SER A 40 -5.06 -7.56 -12.75
N TYR A 41 -4.42 -6.99 -11.71
CA TYR A 41 -3.13 -7.52 -11.28
C TYR A 41 -3.29 -8.73 -10.36
N GLN A 42 -4.31 -8.78 -9.49
CA GLN A 42 -4.45 -9.88 -8.53
C GLN A 42 -4.64 -11.22 -9.26
N ALA A 43 -5.54 -11.27 -10.24
CA ALA A 43 -5.73 -12.46 -11.08
C ALA A 43 -4.46 -12.84 -11.87
N ALA A 44 -3.74 -11.85 -12.39
CA ALA A 44 -2.51 -12.08 -13.13
C ALA A 44 -1.38 -12.61 -12.21
N ILE A 45 -1.25 -12.09 -10.99
CA ILE A 45 -0.29 -12.56 -9.99
C ILE A 45 -0.59 -14.02 -9.61
N LEU A 46 -1.84 -14.34 -9.29
CA LEU A 46 -2.21 -15.70 -8.90
C LEU A 46 -1.95 -16.71 -10.03
N HIS A 47 -2.27 -16.36 -11.27
CA HIS A 47 -1.97 -17.21 -12.42
C HIS A 47 -0.45 -17.35 -12.66
N LEU A 48 0.31 -16.25 -12.54
CA LEU A 48 1.76 -16.28 -12.70
C LEU A 48 2.42 -17.18 -11.65
N LEU A 49 2.01 -17.08 -10.38
CA LEU A 49 2.57 -17.86 -9.28
C LEU A 49 2.07 -19.33 -9.26
N GLY A 50 0.82 -19.57 -9.66
CA GLY A 50 0.18 -20.88 -9.55
C GLY A 50 0.31 -21.77 -10.79
N ASN A 51 0.41 -21.18 -11.98
CA ASN A 51 0.39 -21.92 -13.25
C ASN A 51 1.69 -21.79 -14.03
N ILE A 52 2.21 -20.57 -14.18
CA ILE A 52 3.41 -20.34 -15.01
C ILE A 52 4.68 -20.67 -14.22
N HIS A 53 4.81 -20.16 -12.99
CA HIS A 53 6.00 -20.34 -12.15
C HIS A 53 6.42 -21.81 -11.95
N PRO A 54 5.50 -22.75 -11.67
CA PRO A 54 5.87 -24.14 -11.48
C PRO A 54 6.41 -24.82 -12.73
N GLU A 55 6.02 -24.34 -13.92
CA GLU A 55 6.51 -24.87 -15.21
C GLU A 55 7.79 -24.17 -15.67
N GLN A 56 7.88 -22.85 -15.47
CA GLN A 56 9.05 -22.04 -15.80
C GLN A 56 9.37 -21.12 -14.63
N ASN A 57 10.59 -21.25 -14.12
CA ASN A 57 11.01 -20.54 -12.92
C ASN A 57 11.13 -19.03 -13.17
N LEU A 58 10.47 -18.22 -12.35
CA LEU A 58 10.78 -16.80 -12.24
C LEU A 58 12.17 -16.65 -11.63
N THR A 59 12.85 -15.56 -11.98
CA THR A 59 14.04 -15.17 -11.23
C THR A 59 13.66 -14.84 -9.79
N VAL A 60 14.62 -14.96 -8.87
CA VAL A 60 14.40 -14.63 -7.45
C VAL A 60 13.86 -13.21 -7.29
N ILE A 61 14.36 -12.25 -8.09
CA ILE A 61 13.94 -10.85 -8.02
C ILE A 61 12.48 -10.70 -8.46
N GLU A 62 12.10 -11.26 -9.61
CA GLU A 62 10.73 -11.18 -10.15
C GLU A 62 9.73 -11.87 -9.23
N TYR A 63 10.11 -13.02 -8.67
CA TYR A 63 9.29 -13.75 -7.72
C TYR A 63 9.03 -12.92 -6.45
N GLN A 64 10.09 -12.37 -5.84
CA GLN A 64 9.97 -11.55 -4.64
C GLN A 64 9.17 -10.25 -4.90
N GLU A 65 9.33 -9.64 -6.07
CA GLU A 65 8.55 -8.47 -6.48
C GLU A 65 7.04 -8.78 -6.53
N VAL A 66 6.66 -9.84 -7.27
CA VAL A 66 5.27 -10.24 -7.48
C VAL A 66 4.60 -10.65 -6.17
N VAL A 67 5.30 -11.43 -5.34
CA VAL A 67 4.83 -11.82 -4.02
C VAL A 67 4.71 -10.59 -3.10
N GLY A 68 5.65 -9.65 -3.18
CA GLY A 68 5.59 -8.39 -2.45
C GLY A 68 4.31 -7.59 -2.77
N TYR A 69 3.93 -7.49 -4.05
CA TYR A 69 2.68 -6.85 -4.44
C TYR A 69 1.44 -7.56 -3.88
N LEU A 70 1.43 -8.89 -3.89
CA LEU A 70 0.32 -9.67 -3.34
C LEU A 70 0.16 -9.44 -1.84
N VAL A 71 1.27 -9.52 -1.08
CA VAL A 71 1.28 -9.32 0.36
C VAL A 71 0.83 -7.89 0.72
N LEU A 72 1.35 -6.89 0.02
CA LEU A 72 0.97 -5.49 0.25
C LEU A 72 -0.49 -5.20 -0.15
N ASP A 73 -1.02 -5.79 -1.22
CA ASP A 73 -2.43 -5.67 -1.61
C ASP A 73 -3.36 -6.22 -0.52
N THR A 74 -3.06 -7.43 -0.03
CA THR A 74 -3.84 -8.06 1.04
C THR A 74 -3.81 -7.23 2.31
N ALA A 75 -2.64 -6.69 2.68
CA ALA A 75 -2.51 -5.86 3.88
C ALA A 75 -3.20 -4.49 3.73
N CYS A 76 -3.00 -3.79 2.61
CA CYS A 76 -3.42 -2.39 2.46
C CYS A 76 -4.86 -2.26 1.95
N ARG A 77 -5.27 -3.07 0.96
CA ARG A 77 -6.61 -2.98 0.36
C ARG A 77 -7.62 -3.83 1.10
N GLN A 78 -7.28 -5.11 1.27
CA GLN A 78 -8.21 -6.10 1.83
C GLN A 78 -8.28 -5.98 3.35
N ARG A 79 -7.26 -5.35 3.97
CA ARG A 79 -7.13 -5.14 5.42
C ARG A 79 -6.98 -6.42 6.22
N GLU A 80 -6.56 -7.48 5.53
CA GLU A 80 -6.37 -8.80 6.12
C GLU A 80 -4.89 -8.96 6.50
N LEU A 81 -4.49 -8.35 7.62
CA LEU A 81 -3.10 -8.40 8.08
C LEU A 81 -2.65 -9.84 8.39
N SER A 82 -3.51 -10.66 8.99
CA SER A 82 -3.23 -12.06 9.27
C SER A 82 -2.92 -12.85 7.99
N GLU A 83 -3.74 -12.66 6.96
CA GLU A 83 -3.54 -13.30 5.66
C GLU A 83 -2.26 -12.78 4.98
N ALA A 84 -1.97 -11.49 5.09
CA ALA A 84 -0.72 -10.93 4.56
C ALA A 84 0.52 -11.56 5.20
N TYR A 85 0.53 -11.75 6.54
CA TYR A 85 1.61 -12.46 7.22
C TYR A 85 1.69 -13.94 6.83
N PHE A 86 0.55 -14.60 6.65
CA PHE A 86 0.47 -15.98 6.17
C PHE A 86 1.07 -16.11 4.76
N LEU A 87 0.66 -15.26 3.82
CA LEU A 87 1.18 -15.25 2.44
C LEU A 87 2.68 -14.97 2.40
N ARG A 88 3.15 -14.02 3.23
CA ARG A 88 4.58 -13.72 3.38
C ARG A 88 5.37 -14.96 3.80
N GLN A 89 4.86 -15.72 4.77
CA GLN A 89 5.50 -16.95 5.23
C GLN A 89 5.41 -18.06 4.18
N LYS A 90 4.23 -18.26 3.58
CA LYS A 90 3.98 -19.27 2.54
C LYS A 90 4.94 -19.15 1.37
N TYR A 91 5.19 -17.93 0.91
CA TYR A 91 6.07 -17.67 -0.24
C TYR A 91 7.51 -17.31 0.15
N ALA A 92 7.86 -17.38 1.44
CA ALA A 92 9.19 -17.03 1.98
C ALA A 92 9.73 -15.68 1.46
N LEU A 93 8.89 -14.64 1.51
CA LEU A 93 9.25 -13.29 1.08
C LEU A 93 10.32 -12.70 2.01
N GLN A 94 11.47 -12.34 1.45
CA GLN A 94 12.59 -11.71 2.14
C GLN A 94 12.79 -10.28 1.64
N ASP A 95 11.82 -9.41 1.94
CA ASP A 95 11.94 -7.97 1.71
C ASP A 95 11.77 -7.21 3.03
N LYS A 96 12.85 -6.54 3.45
CA LYS A 96 12.87 -5.73 4.67
C LYS A 96 11.84 -4.59 4.58
N LYS A 97 11.66 -3.97 3.42
CA LYS A 97 10.75 -2.83 3.27
C LYS A 97 9.29 -3.27 3.39
N VAL A 98 8.94 -4.42 2.80
CA VAL A 98 7.60 -5.01 2.98
C VAL A 98 7.37 -5.39 4.44
N ASN A 99 8.37 -5.95 5.12
CA ASN A 99 8.28 -6.25 6.55
C ASN A 99 8.06 -4.98 7.41
N ASP A 100 8.81 -3.91 7.14
CA ASP A 100 8.65 -2.64 7.84
C ASP A 100 7.27 -2.02 7.58
N ALA A 101 6.71 -2.19 6.36
CA ALA A 101 5.36 -1.76 6.03
C ALA A 101 4.29 -2.56 6.80
N LEU A 102 4.41 -3.90 6.85
CA LEU A 102 3.48 -4.75 7.61
C LEU A 102 3.56 -4.45 9.12
N PHE A 103 4.76 -4.20 9.63
CA PHE A 103 4.96 -3.81 11.03
C PHE A 103 4.30 -2.46 11.32
N ALA A 104 4.46 -1.48 10.41
CA ALA A 104 3.84 -0.17 10.54
C ALA A 104 2.31 -0.26 10.55
N LEU A 105 1.74 -1.08 9.65
CA LEU A 105 0.29 -1.32 9.60
C LEU A 105 -0.23 -2.01 10.86
N ALA A 106 0.48 -3.02 11.37
CA ALA A 106 0.06 -3.75 12.57
C ALA A 106 0.07 -2.90 13.85
N HIS A 107 0.87 -1.83 13.90
CA HIS A 107 0.99 -0.94 15.05
C HIS A 107 0.35 0.43 14.84
N ASP A 108 -0.41 0.63 13.76
CA ASP A 108 -0.95 1.93 13.35
C ASP A 108 0.12 3.06 13.33
N ASN A 109 1.37 2.71 13.02
CA ASN A 109 2.50 3.62 13.07
C ASN A 109 2.64 4.39 11.76
N PHE A 110 1.91 5.49 11.65
CA PHE A 110 1.87 6.33 10.46
C PHE A 110 3.24 6.93 10.08
N ILE A 111 4.07 7.29 11.06
CA ILE A 111 5.40 7.89 10.79
C ILE A 111 6.32 6.87 10.12
N LEU A 112 6.35 5.64 10.66
CA LEU A 112 7.12 4.55 10.06
C LEU A 112 6.55 4.20 8.67
N PHE A 113 5.23 4.07 8.57
CA PHE A 113 4.54 3.78 7.31
C PHE A 113 4.93 4.76 6.20
N HIS A 114 4.87 6.05 6.49
CA HIS A 114 5.21 7.09 5.54
C HIS A 114 6.70 7.09 5.17
N ARG A 115 7.59 6.83 6.13
CA ARG A 115 9.04 6.66 5.83
C ARG A 115 9.27 5.49 4.89
N VAL A 116 8.63 4.36 5.14
CA VAL A 116 8.74 3.16 4.28
C VAL A 116 8.19 3.45 2.89
N ARG A 117 7.04 4.14 2.79
CA ARG A 117 6.44 4.51 1.50
C ARG A 117 7.37 5.35 0.62
N ARG A 118 8.20 6.22 1.20
CA ARG A 118 9.21 7.00 0.45
C ARG A 118 10.44 6.18 0.04
N ALA A 119 10.70 5.06 0.70
CA ALA A 119 11.89 4.23 0.48
C ALA A 119 11.65 3.04 -0.45
N VAL A 120 10.40 2.61 -0.63
CA VAL A 120 10.02 1.53 -1.56
C VAL A 120 10.03 2.00 -3.01
N ASP A 121 9.99 1.07 -3.96
CA ASP A 121 9.84 1.38 -5.37
C ASP A 121 8.45 1.97 -5.68
N GLY A 122 8.33 2.59 -6.85
CA GLY A 122 7.09 3.29 -7.25
C GLY A 122 5.86 2.38 -7.34
N HIS A 123 6.03 1.09 -7.66
CA HIS A 123 4.90 0.16 -7.75
C HIS A 123 4.41 -0.23 -6.36
N GLN A 124 5.31 -0.61 -5.45
CA GLN A 124 4.94 -0.88 -4.05
C GLN A 124 4.34 0.37 -3.39
N ALA A 125 4.92 1.55 -3.61
CA ALA A 125 4.39 2.82 -3.09
C ALA A 125 2.94 3.07 -3.52
N ARG A 126 2.58 2.66 -4.75
CA ARG A 126 1.23 2.81 -5.29
C ARG A 126 0.21 1.93 -4.58
N ILE A 127 0.61 0.73 -4.16
CA ILE A 127 -0.25 -0.17 -3.37
C ILE A 127 -0.41 0.36 -1.94
N LEU A 128 0.68 0.81 -1.32
CA LEU A 128 0.66 1.38 0.03
C LEU A 128 -0.29 2.58 0.15
N GLU A 129 -0.44 3.37 -0.90
CA GLU A 129 -1.31 4.56 -0.91
C GLU A 129 -2.77 4.26 -0.54
N TRP A 130 -3.25 3.02 -0.66
CA TRP A 130 -4.60 2.65 -0.20
C TRP A 130 -4.78 2.64 1.32
N ALA A 131 -3.72 2.34 2.08
CA ALA A 131 -3.79 2.34 3.54
C ALA A 131 -3.55 3.72 4.16
N GLU A 132 -2.99 4.67 3.38
CA GLU A 132 -2.60 5.99 3.87
C GLU A 132 -3.76 6.78 4.50
N PRO A 133 -4.95 6.92 3.86
CA PRO A 133 -6.04 7.72 4.42
C PRO A 133 -6.50 7.23 5.79
N GLU A 134 -6.54 5.92 6.00
CA GLU A 134 -7.04 5.36 7.25
C GLU A 134 -6.05 5.51 8.40
N LEU A 135 -4.77 5.25 8.15
CA LEU A 135 -3.73 5.46 9.15
C LEU A 135 -3.60 6.94 9.51
N ARG A 136 -3.74 7.85 8.54
CA ARG A 136 -3.78 9.30 8.79
C ARG A 136 -4.98 9.66 9.66
N LEU A 137 -6.16 9.13 9.35
CA LEU A 137 -7.36 9.35 10.13
C LEU A 137 -7.24 8.80 11.56
N HIS A 138 -6.65 7.62 11.74
CA HIS A 138 -6.33 7.07 13.07
C HIS A 138 -5.39 8.01 13.84
N THR A 139 -4.32 8.47 13.18
CA THR A 139 -3.35 9.41 13.75
C THR A 139 -4.05 10.70 14.20
N LEU A 140 -4.90 11.28 13.36
CA LEU A 140 -5.69 12.47 13.69
C LEU A 140 -6.63 12.25 14.88
N LYS A 141 -7.27 11.07 14.99
CA LYS A 141 -8.07 10.71 16.17
C LYS A 141 -7.22 10.65 17.44
N CYS A 142 -6.00 10.12 17.35
CA CYS A 142 -5.06 10.07 18.47
C CYS A 142 -4.65 11.48 18.90
N PHE A 143 -4.30 12.36 17.95
CA PHE A 143 -4.05 13.78 18.21
C PHE A 143 -5.25 14.44 18.89
N GLY A 144 -6.44 14.17 18.34
CA GLY A 144 -7.72 14.59 18.84
C GLY A 144 -7.99 14.21 20.29
N ARG A 145 -7.36 13.15 20.82
CA ARG A 145 -7.51 12.65 22.20
C ARG A 145 -6.38 13.07 23.14
N ALA A 146 -5.15 13.10 22.63
CA ALA A 146 -3.96 13.31 23.45
C ALA A 146 -3.62 14.79 23.66
N TYR A 147 -4.00 15.68 22.74
CA TYR A 147 -3.57 17.08 22.76
C TYR A 147 -4.74 18.06 22.88
N LEU A 148 -4.50 19.18 23.56
CA LEU A 148 -5.39 20.34 23.60
C LEU A 148 -5.06 21.34 22.48
N ASN A 149 -3.76 21.57 22.27
CA ASN A 149 -3.21 22.37 21.19
C ASN A 149 -1.91 21.73 20.69
N VAL A 150 -1.58 21.96 19.42
CA VAL A 150 -0.38 21.43 18.75
C VAL A 150 0.18 22.50 17.80
N ASP A 151 1.50 22.56 17.66
CA ASP A 151 2.15 23.39 16.64
C ASP A 151 1.78 22.88 15.24
N LEU A 152 1.34 23.78 14.36
CA LEU A 152 0.95 23.45 13.00
C LEU A 152 2.05 22.64 12.28
N LYS A 153 3.31 23.05 12.42
CA LYS A 153 4.44 22.42 11.72
C LYS A 153 4.65 20.98 12.18
N TYR A 154 4.43 20.71 13.46
CA TYR A 154 4.50 19.35 13.99
C TYR A 154 3.34 18.49 13.48
N LEU A 155 2.12 19.04 13.45
CA LEU A 155 0.95 18.34 12.94
C LEU A 155 1.15 17.94 11.48
N GLU A 156 1.52 18.88 10.61
CA GLU A 156 1.73 18.63 9.18
C GLU A 156 2.86 17.62 8.92
N THR A 157 3.93 17.68 9.72
CA THR A 157 5.03 16.70 9.65
C THR A 157 4.56 15.31 10.07
N ALA A 158 3.74 15.23 11.12
CA ALA A 158 3.25 13.97 11.68
C ALA A 158 2.17 13.31 10.80
N THR A 159 1.38 14.09 10.05
CA THR A 159 0.31 13.59 9.18
C THR A 159 0.68 13.59 7.69
N ASN A 160 1.84 14.16 7.34
CA ASN A 160 2.30 14.38 5.97
C ASN A 160 1.18 14.98 5.09
N SER A 161 0.47 15.97 5.63
CA SER A 161 -0.64 16.65 4.94
C SER A 161 -0.68 18.09 5.41
N GLU A 162 -0.90 19.00 4.48
CA GLU A 162 -1.03 20.43 4.77
C GLU A 162 -2.35 20.71 5.50
N TRP A 163 -2.39 21.80 6.26
CA TRP A 163 -3.59 22.19 7.01
C TRP A 163 -4.88 22.22 6.17
N ASP A 164 -4.82 22.80 4.98
CA ASP A 164 -5.98 22.92 4.10
C ASP A 164 -6.49 21.55 3.65
N ASP A 165 -5.59 20.61 3.40
CA ASP A 165 -5.90 19.23 3.07
C ASP A 165 -6.51 18.49 4.26
N LEU A 166 -5.99 18.67 5.48
CA LEU A 166 -6.55 18.09 6.69
C LEU A 166 -7.98 18.57 6.95
N ARG A 167 -8.28 19.83 6.64
CA ARG A 167 -9.62 20.39 6.83
C ARG A 167 -10.60 19.92 5.74
N GLN A 168 -10.17 19.92 4.48
CA GLN A 168 -11.04 19.61 3.34
C GLN A 168 -11.24 18.10 3.15
N LYS A 169 -10.16 17.31 3.23
CA LYS A 169 -10.16 15.87 2.92
C LYS A 169 -10.45 15.02 4.15
N ASP A 170 -9.81 15.34 5.28
CA ASP A 170 -9.94 14.55 6.51
C ASP A 170 -11.03 15.09 7.47
N GLY A 171 -11.66 16.22 7.14
CA GLY A 171 -12.83 16.75 7.84
C GLY A 171 -12.55 17.22 9.27
N VAL A 172 -11.33 17.66 9.54
CA VAL A 172 -10.89 18.03 10.88
C VAL A 172 -11.54 19.35 11.33
N GLY A 173 -12.37 19.29 12.38
CA GLY A 173 -13.08 20.44 12.96
C GLY A 173 -12.27 21.31 13.93
N TRP A 174 -10.94 21.35 13.78
CA TRP A 174 -10.04 22.10 14.66
C TRP A 174 -9.85 23.53 14.16
N GLU A 175 -9.43 24.43 15.06
CA GLU A 175 -9.22 25.85 14.74
C GLU A 175 -7.72 26.15 14.67
N LEU A 176 -7.32 27.05 13.76
CA LEU A 176 -5.94 27.52 13.65
C LEU A 176 -5.83 28.92 14.26
N GLU A 177 -5.03 29.08 15.31
CA GLU A 177 -4.68 30.35 15.93
C GLU A 177 -3.19 30.64 15.70
N GLY A 178 -2.89 31.44 14.67
CA GLY A 178 -1.51 31.78 14.30
C GLY A 178 -0.72 30.55 13.88
N THR A 179 0.21 30.11 14.72
CA THR A 179 1.05 28.92 14.49
C THR A 179 0.56 27.66 15.23
N LYS A 180 -0.52 27.75 16.00
CA LYS A 180 -1.03 26.65 16.83
C LYS A 180 -2.41 26.22 16.37
N VAL A 181 -2.60 24.91 16.30
CA VAL A 181 -3.89 24.27 16.06
C VAL A 181 -4.53 23.96 17.40
N ILE A 182 -5.72 24.52 17.66
CA ILE A 182 -6.55 24.23 18.82
C ILE A 182 -7.45 23.04 18.50
N ILE A 183 -7.17 21.94 19.18
CA ILE A 183 -7.86 20.66 19.02
C ILE A 183 -9.06 20.57 19.96
N ARG A 184 -8.89 21.01 21.21
CA ARG A 184 -9.96 21.07 22.20
C ARG A 184 -9.84 22.33 23.04
N LYS A 185 -10.95 23.07 23.16
CA LYS A 185 -11.08 24.15 24.13
C LYS A 185 -11.41 23.55 25.50
N ILE A 186 -10.63 23.89 26.52
CA ILE A 186 -10.96 23.51 27.90
C ILE A 186 -12.23 24.29 28.27
N LYS A 187 -13.35 23.61 28.53
CA LYS A 187 -14.48 24.25 29.19
C LYS A 187 -14.07 24.56 30.63
N ALA A 188 -14.08 25.85 30.99
CA ALA A 188 -13.88 26.26 32.37
C ALA A 188 -14.89 25.54 33.29
N ARG A 189 -14.42 25.06 34.44
CA ARG A 189 -15.24 24.45 35.50
C ARG A 189 -15.98 25.51 36.29
#